data_AF-A0A2P2JZF1-F1
#
_entry.id   AF-A0A2P2JZF1-F1
#
_cell.length_a   1.000
_cell.length_b   1.000
_cell.length_c   1.000
_cell.angle_alpha   90.00
_cell.angle_beta   90.00
_cell.angle_gamma   90.00
#
_symmetry.space_group_name_H-M   'P 1'
#
loop_
_entity.id
_entity.type
_entity.pdbx_description
1 polymer ?
#
loop_
_entity_poly.entity_id
_entity_poly.type
_entity_poly.pdbx_seq_one_letter_code
_entity_poly.pdbx_strand_id
1 'polypeptide(L)'
;MKYTRCILVIHNIAHQGRGPMEDFSYVDLPEHYNDLFRLYDPVGGEHFNIFAAGLKAADRVVTVSHGYAWELKTSEGGWGLHNIINENDWKLRGIVNGIDTKEWNPQYDVHLTLDGYTNYSFETVHTGKPQCKAALQKELGLPIRPDVPVIGFIGRLDQQKGVDLIAEAIPWMVGQDIQLVMLGTGRPDLEQMLRQFENRHHDKIRGWVGFSVKLAHRITAGADILLMPSRFEPCGLNQLYAMMYGTVPVVHAVGGLRDTVPPFDPHGELGLGWTFDRAEAQRLIYALGNCLLTYREYKKSWEGLQRRGMMQDLSWDHAAEKYEGVLVAAKYQW
;
A
#
# COMPACT_ATOMS: atom_id res chain seq x y z
N MET A 1 -31.64 -21.59 -1.01
CA MET A 1 -31.32 -21.05 0.34
C MET A 1 -31.96 -19.67 0.50
N LYS A 2 -33.13 -19.55 1.14
CA LYS A 2 -33.89 -18.27 1.19
C LYS A 2 -33.31 -17.24 2.17
N TYR A 3 -32.58 -17.69 3.18
CA TYR A 3 -32.06 -16.85 4.28
C TYR A 3 -30.56 -16.59 4.19
N THR A 4 -29.89 -17.12 3.17
CA THR A 4 -28.46 -16.91 2.96
C THR A 4 -28.22 -15.58 2.25
N ARG A 5 -27.08 -14.96 2.54
CA ARG A 5 -26.60 -13.74 1.90
C ARG A 5 -25.21 -13.93 1.33
N CYS A 6 -24.87 -13.14 0.33
CA CYS A 6 -23.58 -13.12 -0.34
C CYS A 6 -22.99 -11.71 -0.28
N ILE A 7 -21.73 -11.62 0.14
CA ILE A 7 -20.94 -10.40 0.08
C ILE A 7 -19.78 -10.64 -0.88
N LEU A 8 -19.69 -9.82 -1.92
CA LEU A 8 -18.55 -9.81 -2.83
C LEU A 8 -17.48 -8.86 -2.32
N VAL A 9 -16.23 -9.32 -2.21
CA VAL A 9 -15.10 -8.47 -1.81
C VAL A 9 -14.19 -8.19 -3.01
N ILE A 10 -13.99 -6.90 -3.33
CA ILE A 10 -13.14 -6.44 -4.42
C ILE A 10 -11.74 -6.14 -3.86
N HIS A 11 -10.80 -7.05 -4.11
CA HIS A 11 -9.38 -6.81 -3.82
C HIS A 11 -8.65 -6.14 -5.00
N ASN A 12 -9.09 -6.44 -6.23
CA ASN A 12 -8.53 -5.89 -7.46
C ASN A 12 -9.56 -6.03 -8.59
N ILE A 13 -9.92 -4.90 -9.21
CA ILE A 13 -10.91 -4.84 -10.29
C ILE A 13 -10.34 -5.13 -11.69
N ALA A 14 -9.01 -5.17 -11.86
CA ALA A 14 -8.39 -5.36 -13.16
C ALA A 14 -8.58 -6.80 -13.70
N HIS A 15 -8.70 -7.79 -12.82
CA HIS A 15 -8.88 -9.19 -13.17
C HIS A 15 -10.34 -9.63 -13.03
N GLN A 16 -11.10 -9.52 -14.12
CA GLN A 16 -12.58 -9.62 -14.07
C GLN A 16 -13.14 -10.97 -14.56
N GLY A 17 -12.32 -11.86 -15.12
CA GLY A 17 -12.84 -13.05 -15.82
C GLY A 17 -13.71 -12.66 -17.02
N ARG A 18 -13.17 -11.80 -17.89
CA ARG A 18 -13.82 -11.32 -19.12
C ARG A 18 -13.54 -12.28 -20.28
N GLY A 19 -14.55 -12.56 -21.09
CA GLY A 19 -14.48 -13.44 -22.27
C GLY A 19 -15.58 -13.16 -23.31
N PRO A 20 -15.59 -13.88 -24.44
CA PRO A 20 -16.71 -13.84 -25.39
C PRO A 20 -18.02 -14.32 -24.75
N MET A 21 -19.17 -13.85 -25.24
CA MET A 21 -20.49 -14.22 -24.70
C MET A 21 -20.76 -15.74 -24.72
N GLU A 22 -20.14 -16.47 -25.65
CA GLU A 22 -20.22 -17.94 -25.77
C GLU A 22 -19.68 -18.68 -24.53
N ASP A 23 -18.77 -18.04 -23.77
CA ASP A 23 -18.20 -18.59 -22.54
C ASP A 23 -19.26 -18.77 -21.43
N PHE A 24 -20.45 -18.16 -21.56
CA PHE A 24 -21.57 -18.42 -20.66
C PHE A 24 -21.96 -19.91 -20.63
N SER A 25 -21.72 -20.65 -21.71
CA SER A 25 -21.95 -22.10 -21.73
C SER A 25 -21.09 -22.87 -20.72
N TYR A 26 -19.95 -22.32 -20.29
CA TYR A 26 -19.05 -22.97 -19.32
C TYR A 26 -19.51 -22.85 -17.87
N VAL A 27 -20.43 -21.93 -17.53
CA VAL A 27 -20.93 -21.79 -16.15
C VAL A 27 -22.10 -22.71 -15.82
N ASP A 28 -22.62 -23.45 -16.80
CA ASP A 28 -23.72 -24.42 -16.66
C ASP A 28 -24.96 -23.84 -15.94
N LEU A 29 -25.31 -22.58 -16.27
CA LEU A 29 -26.47 -21.88 -15.73
C LEU A 29 -27.60 -21.78 -16.77
N PRO A 30 -28.87 -21.76 -16.33
CA PRO A 30 -30.00 -21.47 -17.21
C PRO A 30 -29.85 -20.14 -17.97
N GLU A 31 -30.30 -20.11 -19.21
CA GLU A 31 -30.12 -18.98 -20.14
C GLU A 31 -30.66 -17.65 -19.62
N HIS A 32 -31.68 -17.65 -18.76
CA HIS A 32 -32.22 -16.43 -18.14
C HIS A 32 -31.23 -15.71 -17.21
N TYR A 33 -30.10 -16.33 -16.84
CA TYR A 33 -29.02 -15.67 -16.11
C TYR A 33 -28.00 -14.97 -17.00
N ASN A 34 -28.07 -15.14 -18.33
CA ASN A 34 -27.09 -14.60 -19.29
C ASN A 34 -26.87 -13.08 -19.12
N ASP A 35 -27.95 -12.33 -18.91
CA ASP A 35 -27.91 -10.87 -18.76
C ASP A 35 -27.13 -10.41 -17.51
N LEU A 36 -27.01 -11.26 -16.47
CA LEU A 36 -26.16 -10.94 -15.32
C LEU A 36 -24.69 -10.86 -15.71
N PHE A 37 -24.23 -11.78 -16.56
CA PHE A 37 -22.84 -11.86 -17.01
C PHE A 37 -22.51 -10.89 -18.13
N ARG A 38 -23.51 -10.32 -18.78
CA ARG A 38 -23.31 -9.39 -19.90
C ARG A 38 -22.73 -8.06 -19.42
N LEU A 39 -21.63 -7.66 -20.07
CA LEU A 39 -21.02 -6.33 -19.99
C LEU A 39 -20.87 -5.76 -21.41
N TYR A 40 -21.38 -4.55 -21.64
CA TYR A 40 -21.19 -3.84 -22.89
C TYR A 40 -19.93 -2.96 -22.82
N ASP A 41 -19.03 -3.16 -23.78
CA ASP A 41 -17.86 -2.32 -24.02
C ASP A 41 -18.08 -1.54 -25.33
N PRO A 42 -18.04 -0.19 -25.32
CA PRO A 42 -18.25 0.62 -26.53
C PRO A 42 -17.33 0.29 -27.72
N VAL A 43 -16.16 -0.28 -27.46
CA VAL A 43 -15.18 -0.62 -28.51
C VAL A 43 -15.34 -2.06 -28.99
N GLY A 44 -15.58 -2.99 -28.06
CA GLY A 44 -15.60 -4.42 -28.36
C GLY A 44 -16.98 -5.07 -28.42
N GLY A 45 -18.06 -4.35 -28.12
CA GLY A 45 -19.41 -4.88 -28.03
C GLY A 45 -19.71 -5.65 -26.74
N GLU A 46 -20.58 -6.65 -26.81
CA GLU A 46 -21.01 -7.46 -25.66
C GLU A 46 -19.96 -8.51 -25.27
N HIS A 47 -19.69 -8.61 -23.98
CA HIS A 47 -18.76 -9.58 -23.40
C HIS A 47 -19.35 -10.28 -22.20
N PHE A 48 -18.94 -11.53 -22.01
CA PHE A 48 -19.15 -12.27 -20.78
C PHE A 48 -18.20 -11.74 -19.70
N ASN A 49 -18.71 -11.53 -18.49
CA ASN A 49 -17.94 -11.03 -17.36
C ASN A 49 -18.47 -11.59 -16.03
N ILE A 50 -17.67 -12.47 -15.41
CA ILE A 50 -18.00 -13.11 -14.13
C ILE A 50 -18.09 -12.07 -13.01
N PHE A 51 -17.19 -11.08 -13.01
CA PHE A 51 -17.17 -10.03 -12.01
C PHE A 51 -18.43 -9.15 -12.07
N ALA A 52 -18.90 -8.84 -13.28
CA ALA A 52 -20.15 -8.11 -13.49
C ALA A 52 -21.35 -8.87 -12.91
N ALA A 53 -21.44 -10.18 -13.15
CA ALA A 53 -22.49 -11.02 -12.56
C ALA A 53 -22.44 -11.01 -11.03
N GLY A 54 -21.25 -11.15 -10.44
CA GLY A 54 -21.05 -11.06 -9.00
C GLY A 54 -21.49 -9.70 -8.44
N LEU A 55 -21.11 -8.60 -9.09
CA LEU A 55 -21.50 -7.25 -8.69
C LEU A 55 -23.01 -7.06 -8.72
N LYS A 56 -23.69 -7.54 -9.76
CA LYS A 56 -25.15 -7.43 -9.89
C LYS A 56 -25.87 -8.32 -8.86
N ALA A 57 -25.39 -9.55 -8.66
CA ALA A 57 -26.08 -10.57 -7.85
C ALA A 57 -25.82 -10.48 -6.34
N ALA A 58 -24.69 -9.93 -5.89
CA ALA A 58 -24.35 -9.89 -4.47
C ALA A 58 -25.32 -8.99 -3.67
N ASP A 59 -25.62 -9.36 -2.43
CA ASP A 59 -26.45 -8.54 -1.53
C ASP A 59 -25.68 -7.30 -1.05
N ARG A 60 -24.36 -7.46 -0.86
CA ARG A 60 -23.43 -6.38 -0.52
C ARG A 60 -22.13 -6.54 -1.29
N VAL A 61 -21.46 -5.40 -1.48
CA VAL A 61 -20.13 -5.35 -2.06
C VAL A 61 -19.22 -4.60 -1.10
N VAL A 62 -18.10 -5.22 -0.76
CA VAL A 62 -17.04 -4.59 0.03
C VAL A 62 -15.81 -4.43 -0.86
N THR A 63 -15.06 -3.36 -0.66
CA THR A 63 -13.74 -3.18 -1.23
C THR A 63 -12.77 -2.71 -0.17
N VAL A 64 -11.49 -2.87 -0.41
CA VAL A 64 -10.45 -2.83 0.63
C VAL A 64 -10.03 -1.44 1.11
N SER A 65 -10.73 -0.36 0.68
CA SER A 65 -10.61 1.00 1.24
C SER A 65 -11.75 1.91 0.72
N HIS A 66 -11.98 3.05 1.37
CA HIS A 66 -12.95 4.06 0.93
C HIS A 66 -12.46 4.81 -0.31
N GLY A 67 -11.18 5.17 -0.35
CA GLY A 67 -10.53 5.78 -1.51
C GLY A 67 -10.67 4.88 -2.74
N TYR A 68 -10.41 3.58 -2.58
CA TYR A 68 -10.60 2.64 -3.68
C TYR A 68 -12.08 2.45 -4.05
N ALA A 69 -13.01 2.46 -3.08
CA ALA A 69 -14.45 2.45 -3.39
C ALA A 69 -14.88 3.66 -4.24
N TRP A 70 -14.29 4.83 -4.03
CA TRP A 70 -14.51 6.00 -4.87
C TRP A 70 -13.87 5.84 -6.26
N GLU A 71 -12.63 5.36 -6.33
CA GLU A 71 -11.92 5.13 -7.60
C GLU A 71 -12.64 4.13 -8.50
N LEU A 72 -13.23 3.08 -7.93
CA LEU A 72 -14.02 2.09 -8.67
C LEU A 72 -15.23 2.70 -9.40
N LYS A 73 -15.71 3.87 -8.97
CA LYS A 73 -16.84 4.58 -9.58
C LYS A 73 -16.43 5.48 -10.74
N THR A 74 -15.13 5.70 -10.96
CA THR A 74 -14.63 6.51 -12.06
C THR A 74 -14.38 5.65 -13.30
N SER A 75 -14.42 6.26 -14.49
CA SER A 75 -14.14 5.54 -15.75
C SER A 75 -12.74 4.92 -15.76
N GLU A 76 -11.75 5.62 -15.20
CA GLU A 76 -10.36 5.19 -15.11
C GLU A 76 -10.17 4.07 -14.08
N GLY A 77 -10.75 4.21 -12.88
CA GLY A 77 -10.55 3.27 -11.77
C GLY A 77 -11.49 2.07 -11.76
N GLY A 78 -12.64 2.16 -12.44
CA GLY A 78 -13.62 1.08 -12.52
C GLY A 78 -13.38 0.07 -13.63
N TRP A 79 -12.36 0.25 -14.50
CA TRP A 79 -11.99 -0.70 -15.54
C TRP A 79 -13.17 -1.20 -16.39
N GLY A 80 -14.03 -0.28 -16.82
CA GLY A 80 -15.25 -0.57 -17.61
C GLY A 80 -16.47 -1.03 -16.79
N LEU A 81 -16.31 -1.37 -15.51
CA LEU A 81 -17.41 -1.76 -14.61
C LEU A 81 -18.03 -0.58 -13.85
N HIS A 82 -17.48 0.63 -13.98
CA HIS A 82 -17.90 1.81 -13.23
C HIS A 82 -19.41 2.10 -13.32
N ASN A 83 -20.05 1.89 -14.47
CA ASN A 83 -21.51 2.08 -14.60
C ASN A 83 -22.28 1.08 -13.72
N ILE A 84 -21.94 -0.20 -13.79
CA ILE A 84 -22.54 -1.24 -12.94
C ILE A 84 -22.30 -0.93 -11.45
N ILE A 85 -21.10 -0.46 -11.11
CA ILE A 85 -20.75 -0.11 -9.73
C ILE A 85 -21.58 1.10 -9.24
N ASN A 86 -21.75 2.13 -10.06
CA ASN A 86 -22.58 3.30 -9.72
C ASN A 86 -24.07 2.93 -9.58
N GLU A 87 -24.61 2.07 -10.46
CA GLU A 87 -25.97 1.53 -10.32
C GLU A 87 -26.16 0.74 -9.01
N ASN A 88 -25.07 0.16 -8.49
CA ASN A 88 -25.03 -0.64 -7.29
C ASN A 88 -24.35 0.08 -6.10
N ASP A 89 -24.15 1.40 -6.13
CA ASP A 89 -23.40 2.13 -5.10
C ASP A 89 -24.05 2.00 -3.72
N TRP A 90 -25.37 1.87 -3.67
CA TRP A 90 -26.15 1.68 -2.45
C TRP A 90 -25.71 0.44 -1.63
N LYS A 91 -25.11 -0.57 -2.29
CA LYS A 91 -24.60 -1.78 -1.63
C LYS A 91 -23.07 -1.85 -1.53
N LEU A 92 -22.34 -0.85 -2.04
CA LEU A 92 -20.88 -0.77 -1.99
C LEU A 92 -20.40 -0.11 -0.69
N ARG A 93 -19.40 -0.72 -0.03
CA ARG A 93 -18.69 -0.15 1.11
C ARG A 93 -17.18 -0.34 0.99
N GLY A 94 -16.42 0.70 1.29
CA GLY A 94 -14.98 0.60 1.47
C GLY A 94 -14.64 0.30 2.92
N ILE A 95 -13.81 -0.70 3.18
CA ILE A 95 -13.32 -1.05 4.51
C ILE A 95 -11.81 -1.23 4.41
N VAL A 96 -11.06 -0.37 5.11
CA VAL A 96 -9.61 -0.48 5.21
C VAL A 96 -9.25 -1.75 5.98
N ASN A 97 -8.27 -2.51 5.48
CA ASN A 97 -7.80 -3.73 6.15
C ASN A 97 -7.00 -3.42 7.42
N GLY A 98 -6.97 -4.39 8.34
CA GLY A 98 -6.01 -4.42 9.44
C GLY A 98 -4.73 -5.18 9.08
N ILE A 99 -3.79 -5.19 10.02
CA ILE A 99 -2.58 -6.02 9.98
C ILE A 99 -2.58 -7.04 11.12
N ASP A 100 -1.82 -8.13 10.93
CA ASP A 100 -1.51 -9.04 12.04
C ASP A 100 -0.45 -8.39 12.94
N THR A 101 -0.89 -7.89 14.10
CA THR A 101 -0.04 -7.22 15.09
C THR A 101 0.80 -8.18 15.94
N LYS A 102 0.69 -9.50 15.71
CA LYS A 102 1.62 -10.49 16.28
C LYS A 102 2.82 -10.70 15.37
N GLU A 103 2.60 -10.66 14.06
CA GLU A 103 3.67 -10.76 13.06
C GLU A 103 4.39 -9.41 12.90
N TRP A 104 3.62 -8.33 12.73
CA TRP A 104 4.14 -6.98 12.48
C TRP A 104 4.07 -6.13 13.74
N ASN A 105 5.03 -6.31 14.64
CA ASN A 105 5.13 -5.51 15.85
C ASN A 105 6.58 -5.41 16.34
N PRO A 106 7.18 -4.21 16.39
CA PRO A 106 8.59 -4.06 16.74
C PRO A 106 8.93 -4.58 18.15
N GLN A 107 7.95 -4.70 19.04
CA GLN A 107 8.16 -5.18 20.40
C GLN A 107 8.38 -6.70 20.47
N TYR A 108 7.83 -7.45 19.50
CA TYR A 108 7.84 -8.92 19.51
C TYR A 108 8.39 -9.53 18.21
N ASP A 109 8.75 -8.70 17.24
CA ASP A 109 9.27 -9.13 15.95
C ASP A 109 10.52 -9.99 16.08
N VAL A 110 10.38 -11.26 15.71
CA VAL A 110 11.44 -12.26 15.79
C VAL A 110 12.64 -11.94 14.90
N HIS A 111 12.44 -11.14 13.85
CA HIS A 111 13.49 -10.75 12.90
C HIS A 111 14.42 -9.64 13.44
N LEU A 112 14.06 -9.03 14.58
CA LEU A 112 14.80 -7.96 15.24
C LEU A 112 15.60 -8.42 16.47
N THR A 113 15.72 -9.73 16.71
CA THR A 113 16.35 -10.29 17.93
C THR A 113 17.86 -10.54 17.82
N LEU A 114 18.43 -10.47 16.62
CA LEU A 114 19.81 -10.88 16.30
C LEU A 114 20.48 -9.88 15.35
N ASP A 115 21.78 -10.08 15.07
CA ASP A 115 22.59 -9.31 14.11
C ASP A 115 22.74 -7.81 14.45
N GLY A 116 22.57 -7.45 15.74
CA GLY A 116 22.64 -6.08 16.22
C GLY A 116 21.32 -5.32 16.17
N TYR A 117 20.25 -5.94 15.66
CA TYR A 117 18.89 -5.44 15.80
C TYR A 117 18.40 -5.60 17.24
N THR A 118 17.36 -4.85 17.58
CA THR A 118 16.69 -4.95 18.88
C THR A 118 15.19 -4.76 18.74
N ASN A 119 14.43 -5.44 19.58
CA ASN A 119 13.02 -5.16 19.72
C ASN A 119 12.80 -3.83 20.46
N TYR A 120 11.74 -3.13 20.09
CA TYR A 120 11.39 -1.87 20.72
C TYR A 120 9.87 -1.66 20.79
N SER A 121 9.43 -0.94 21.80
CA SER A 121 8.04 -0.55 21.97
C SER A 121 7.83 0.91 21.59
N PHE A 122 6.59 1.37 21.71
CA PHE A 122 6.26 2.80 21.63
C PHE A 122 7.12 3.67 22.55
N GLU A 123 7.44 3.20 23.76
CA GLU A 123 8.23 3.99 24.73
C GLU A 123 9.73 3.96 24.43
N THR A 124 10.23 2.88 23.82
CA THR A 124 11.66 2.70 23.51
C THR A 124 12.01 2.96 22.04
N VAL A 125 11.07 3.46 21.23
CA VAL A 125 11.30 3.73 19.79
C VAL A 125 12.50 4.66 19.56
N HIS A 126 12.70 5.66 20.42
CA HIS A 126 13.76 6.64 20.30
C HIS A 126 15.18 6.07 20.53
N THR A 127 15.30 4.90 21.16
CA THR A 127 16.59 4.19 21.33
C THR A 127 16.69 2.95 20.46
N GLY A 128 15.64 2.14 20.38
CA GLY A 128 15.66 0.88 19.65
C GLY A 128 15.61 1.06 18.13
N LYS A 129 14.85 2.03 17.62
CA LYS A 129 14.80 2.28 16.18
C LYS A 129 16.15 2.76 15.61
N PRO A 130 16.88 3.71 16.25
CA PRO A 130 18.25 4.03 15.82
C PRO A 130 19.22 2.85 15.84
N GLN A 131 19.07 1.91 16.78
CA GLN A 131 19.88 0.69 16.81
C GLN A 131 19.56 -0.22 15.62
N CYS A 132 18.27 -0.43 15.31
CA CYS A 132 17.84 -1.15 14.10
C CYS A 132 18.31 -0.47 12.81
N LYS A 133 18.33 0.86 12.76
CA LYS A 133 18.89 1.63 11.64
C LYS A 133 20.38 1.36 11.46
N ALA A 134 21.17 1.43 12.54
CA ALA A 134 22.59 1.14 12.49
C ALA A 134 22.88 -0.31 12.08
N ALA A 135 22.08 -1.27 12.56
CA ALA A 135 22.16 -2.66 12.18
C ALA A 135 21.83 -2.89 10.70
N LEU A 136 20.80 -2.20 10.17
CA LEU A 136 20.44 -2.24 8.75
C LEU A 136 21.52 -1.64 7.86
N GLN A 137 22.08 -0.49 8.25
CA GLN A 137 23.21 0.11 7.56
C GLN A 137 24.38 -0.87 7.51
N LYS A 138 24.70 -1.53 8.63
CA LYS A 138 25.76 -2.53 8.71
C LYS A 138 25.49 -3.77 7.86
N GLU A 139 24.30 -4.37 7.96
CA GLU A 139 23.89 -5.57 7.19
C GLU A 139 24.00 -5.34 5.69
N LEU A 140 23.61 -4.14 5.24
CA LEU A 140 23.65 -3.77 3.83
C LEU A 140 24.99 -3.14 3.42
N GLY A 141 25.97 -3.02 4.31
CA GLY A 141 27.26 -2.41 4.01
C GLY A 141 27.18 -0.93 3.61
N LEU A 142 26.18 -0.20 4.11
CA LEU A 142 26.08 1.26 4.03
C LEU A 142 26.90 1.91 5.16
N PRO A 143 27.38 3.16 4.98
CA PRO A 143 27.96 3.93 6.07
C PRO A 143 27.01 4.04 7.26
N ILE A 144 27.47 3.67 8.45
CA ILE A 144 26.67 3.75 9.68
C ILE A 144 26.62 5.21 10.12
N ARG A 145 25.53 5.89 9.80
CA ARG A 145 25.33 7.33 10.06
C ARG A 145 23.95 7.57 10.67
N PRO A 146 23.86 7.99 11.95
CA PRO A 146 22.58 8.18 12.63
C PRO A 146 21.80 9.39 12.09
N ASP A 147 22.51 10.41 11.61
CA ASP A 147 22.01 11.69 11.09
C ASP A 147 21.46 11.60 9.65
N VAL A 148 21.86 10.60 8.87
CA VAL A 148 21.44 10.43 7.48
C VAL A 148 20.14 9.65 7.40
N PRO A 149 19.06 10.19 6.80
CA PRO A 149 17.81 9.47 6.67
C PRO A 149 17.96 8.25 5.75
N VAL A 150 17.45 7.11 6.22
CA VAL A 150 17.31 5.87 5.45
C VAL A 150 15.89 5.78 4.90
N ILE A 151 15.80 5.71 3.57
CA ILE A 151 14.57 5.56 2.81
C ILE A 151 14.48 4.11 2.36
N GLY A 152 13.40 3.42 2.72
CA GLY A 152 13.10 2.07 2.31
C GLY A 152 12.05 2.02 1.19
N PHE A 153 12.15 1.02 0.32
CA PHE A 153 11.08 0.56 -0.57
C PHE A 153 10.99 -0.96 -0.48
N ILE A 154 9.77 -1.49 -0.34
CA ILE A 154 9.51 -2.93 -0.30
C ILE A 154 8.35 -3.23 -1.24
N GLY A 155 8.56 -4.06 -2.26
CA GLY A 155 7.46 -4.46 -3.14
C GLY A 155 7.91 -5.10 -4.45
N ARG A 156 6.94 -5.45 -5.30
CA ARG A 156 7.22 -5.94 -6.66
C ARG A 156 7.88 -4.84 -7.48
N LEU A 157 8.81 -5.23 -8.34
CA LEU A 157 9.46 -4.34 -9.29
C LEU A 157 8.66 -4.29 -10.58
N ASP A 158 7.62 -3.45 -10.58
CA ASP A 158 6.76 -3.20 -11.73
C ASP A 158 6.33 -1.71 -11.78
N GLN A 159 5.64 -1.34 -12.86
CA GLN A 159 5.10 0.02 -13.04
C GLN A 159 3.94 0.32 -12.07
N GLN A 160 3.22 -0.69 -11.60
CA GLN A 160 2.12 -0.52 -10.65
C GLN A 160 2.65 0.03 -9.32
N LYS A 161 3.81 -0.47 -8.86
CA LYS A 161 4.48 -0.04 -7.62
C LYS A 161 5.31 1.24 -7.79
N GLY A 162 5.35 1.84 -8.98
CA GLY A 162 5.98 3.14 -9.22
C GLY A 162 7.51 3.13 -9.11
N VAL A 163 8.15 1.99 -9.37
CA VAL A 163 9.62 1.85 -9.29
C VAL A 163 10.34 2.73 -10.33
N ASP A 164 9.70 2.95 -11.47
CA ASP A 164 10.12 3.91 -12.49
C ASP A 164 10.15 5.36 -11.97
N LEU A 165 9.19 5.75 -11.13
CA LEU A 165 9.20 7.08 -10.49
C LEU A 165 10.37 7.24 -9.53
N ILE A 166 10.72 6.17 -8.80
CA ILE A 166 11.91 6.16 -7.95
C ILE A 166 13.14 6.32 -8.83
N ALA A 167 13.25 5.56 -9.92
CA ALA A 167 14.37 5.61 -10.84
C ALA A 167 14.61 7.00 -11.42
N GLU A 168 13.55 7.69 -11.83
CA GLU A 168 13.60 9.07 -12.30
C GLU A 168 14.01 10.06 -11.20
N ALA A 169 13.67 9.78 -9.94
CA ALA A 169 14.03 10.60 -8.80
C ALA A 169 15.43 10.32 -8.23
N ILE A 170 16.06 9.19 -8.55
CA ILE A 170 17.39 8.81 -8.04
C ILE A 170 18.46 9.89 -8.28
N PRO A 171 18.59 10.53 -9.47
CA PRO A 171 19.56 11.60 -9.67
C PRO A 171 19.42 12.74 -8.66
N TRP A 172 18.19 13.12 -8.31
CA TRP A 172 17.94 14.11 -7.26
C TRP A 172 18.25 13.55 -5.87
N MET A 173 17.84 12.32 -5.56
CA MET A 173 18.10 11.67 -4.26
C MET A 173 19.59 11.52 -3.97
N VAL A 174 20.41 11.16 -4.97
CA VAL A 174 21.87 11.05 -4.84
C VAL A 174 22.52 12.41 -4.54
N GLY A 175 21.94 13.50 -5.06
CA GLY A 175 22.33 14.86 -4.72
C GLY A 175 22.03 15.26 -3.27
N GLN A 176 21.18 14.49 -2.58
CA GLN A 176 20.89 14.67 -1.15
C GLN A 176 21.80 13.78 -0.29
N ASP A 177 21.98 14.15 0.98
CA ASP A 177 22.61 13.28 1.98
C ASP A 177 21.57 12.32 2.57
N ILE A 178 21.35 11.21 1.86
CA ILE A 178 20.34 10.17 2.14
C ILE A 178 20.93 8.79 1.87
N GLN A 179 20.27 7.75 2.39
CA GLN A 179 20.48 6.37 1.98
C GLN A 179 19.16 5.79 1.46
N LEU A 180 19.21 5.02 0.37
CA LEU A 180 18.07 4.36 -0.26
C LEU A 180 18.28 2.85 -0.25
N VAL A 181 17.31 2.12 0.29
CA VAL A 181 17.28 0.66 0.34
C VAL A 181 16.03 0.18 -0.38
N MET A 182 16.19 -0.66 -1.39
CA MET A 182 15.08 -1.22 -2.16
C MET A 182 15.11 -2.74 -2.09
N LEU A 183 14.00 -3.35 -1.65
CA LEU A 183 13.79 -4.78 -1.62
C LEU A 183 12.64 -5.15 -2.57
N GLY A 184 12.91 -6.02 -3.52
CA GLY A 184 11.88 -6.46 -4.45
C GLY A 184 12.40 -7.35 -5.57
N THR A 185 11.48 -7.99 -6.28
CA THR A 185 11.76 -8.70 -7.54
C THR A 185 10.61 -8.46 -8.51
N GLY A 186 10.86 -8.62 -9.81
CA GLY A 186 9.84 -8.41 -10.83
C GLY A 186 10.44 -8.33 -12.22
N ARG A 187 10.28 -7.19 -12.88
CA ARG A 187 10.73 -7.03 -14.26
C ARG A 187 12.26 -6.97 -14.34
N PRO A 188 12.91 -7.75 -15.24
CA PRO A 188 14.37 -7.78 -15.35
C PRO A 188 15.03 -6.44 -15.65
N ASP A 189 14.37 -5.57 -16.41
CA ASP A 189 14.88 -4.22 -16.73
C ASP A 189 14.97 -3.33 -15.48
N LEU A 190 13.97 -3.41 -14.59
CA LEU A 190 13.97 -2.69 -13.33
C LEU A 190 15.00 -3.26 -12.35
N GLU A 191 15.14 -4.59 -12.28
CA GLU A 191 16.17 -5.25 -11.48
C GLU A 191 17.59 -4.86 -11.92
N GLN A 192 17.84 -4.84 -13.23
CA GLN A 192 19.12 -4.42 -13.78
C GLN A 192 19.41 -2.95 -13.47
N MET A 193 18.41 -2.08 -13.57
CA MET A 193 18.52 -0.67 -13.23
C MET A 193 18.90 -0.46 -11.76
N LEU A 194 18.30 -1.21 -10.82
CA LEU A 194 18.70 -1.18 -9.41
C LEU A 194 20.16 -1.57 -9.19
N ARG A 195 20.61 -2.65 -9.83
CA ARG A 195 22.02 -3.10 -9.76
C ARG A 195 22.98 -2.04 -10.30
N GLN A 196 22.59 -1.34 -11.37
CA GLN A 196 23.40 -0.25 -11.93
C GLN A 196 23.51 0.93 -10.96
N PHE A 197 22.43 1.32 -10.29
CA PHE A 197 22.46 2.42 -9.33
C PHE A 197 23.25 2.08 -8.07
N GLU A 198 23.13 0.86 -7.57
CA GLU A 198 23.96 0.36 -6.47
C GLU A 198 25.45 0.40 -6.81
N ASN A 199 25.84 -0.08 -8.00
CA ASN A 199 27.23 -0.06 -8.43
C ASN A 199 27.82 1.36 -8.55
N ARG A 200 27.00 2.35 -8.93
CA ARG A 200 27.45 3.75 -9.08
C ARG A 200 27.47 4.51 -7.76
N HIS A 201 26.59 4.15 -6.83
CA HIS A 201 26.36 4.89 -5.58
C HIS A 201 26.37 3.95 -4.38
N HIS A 202 27.40 3.12 -4.26
CA HIS A 202 27.46 2.08 -3.24
C HIS A 202 27.52 2.65 -1.81
N ASP A 203 27.75 3.93 -1.60
CA ASP A 203 27.72 4.55 -0.27
C ASP A 203 26.30 5.01 0.11
N LYS A 204 25.38 5.09 -0.86
CA LYS A 204 24.01 5.60 -0.66
C LYS A 204 22.90 4.63 -1.03
N ILE A 205 23.06 3.81 -2.07
CA ILE A 205 21.98 2.99 -2.65
C ILE A 205 22.28 1.51 -2.49
N ARG A 206 21.29 0.74 -2.03
CA ARG A 206 21.30 -0.72 -2.00
C ARG A 206 20.03 -1.30 -2.61
N GLY A 207 20.19 -2.18 -3.61
CA GLY A 207 19.11 -2.87 -4.27
C GLY A 207 19.18 -4.37 -4.02
N TRP A 208 18.31 -4.89 -3.15
CA TRP A 208 18.17 -6.32 -2.96
C TRP A 208 17.07 -6.88 -3.85
N VAL A 209 17.50 -7.37 -5.01
CA VAL A 209 16.71 -8.13 -5.98
C VAL A 209 16.31 -9.53 -5.47
N GLY A 210 15.19 -9.62 -4.76
CA GLY A 210 14.66 -10.88 -4.26
C GLY A 210 13.45 -10.67 -3.35
N PHE A 211 12.99 -11.76 -2.73
CA PHE A 211 11.99 -11.71 -1.68
C PHE A 211 12.58 -12.27 -0.39
N SER A 212 12.54 -11.47 0.68
CA SER A 212 13.00 -11.87 2.01
C SER A 212 12.11 -11.22 3.05
N VAL A 213 11.29 -12.03 3.72
CA VAL A 213 10.43 -11.56 4.82
C VAL A 213 11.29 -10.96 5.93
N LYS A 214 12.35 -11.67 6.34
CA LYS A 214 13.31 -11.20 7.35
C LYS A 214 13.83 -9.80 7.04
N LEU A 215 14.24 -9.55 5.79
CA LEU A 215 14.75 -8.24 5.41
C LEU A 215 13.65 -7.19 5.29
N ALA A 216 12.43 -7.56 4.85
CA ALA A 216 11.31 -6.64 4.82
C ALA A 216 11.02 -6.08 6.23
N HIS A 217 10.97 -6.95 7.24
CA HIS A 217 10.83 -6.54 8.65
C HIS A 217 11.96 -5.62 9.11
N ARG A 218 13.21 -5.97 8.77
CA ARG A 218 14.40 -5.17 9.12
C ARG A 218 14.46 -3.81 8.44
N ILE A 219 14.04 -3.73 7.18
CA ILE A 219 13.89 -2.44 6.46
C ILE A 219 12.79 -1.62 7.13
N THR A 220 11.62 -2.22 7.39
CA THR A 220 10.51 -1.53 8.04
C THR A 220 10.92 -1.01 9.43
N ALA A 221 11.73 -1.74 10.19
CA ALA A 221 12.22 -1.29 11.49
C ALA A 221 13.35 -0.24 11.39
N GLY A 222 14.32 -0.46 10.51
CA GLY A 222 15.54 0.35 10.43
C GLY A 222 15.44 1.60 9.55
N ALA A 223 14.48 1.67 8.63
CA ALA A 223 14.27 2.85 7.81
C ALA A 223 13.62 3.99 8.62
N ASP A 224 13.97 5.22 8.29
CA ASP A 224 13.30 6.42 8.79
C ASP A 224 12.02 6.68 7.97
N ILE A 225 12.11 6.45 6.66
CA ILE A 225 11.04 6.69 5.67
C ILE A 225 10.74 5.40 4.92
N LEU A 226 9.47 5.08 4.72
CA LEU A 226 9.07 4.02 3.77
C LEU A 226 8.34 4.68 2.60
N LEU A 227 8.78 4.39 1.38
CA LEU A 227 8.28 4.99 0.15
C LEU A 227 7.34 4.04 -0.58
N MET A 228 6.13 4.52 -0.91
CA MET A 228 5.09 3.75 -1.61
C MET A 228 4.54 4.58 -2.78
N PRO A 229 5.23 4.64 -3.93
CA PRO A 229 4.84 5.47 -5.06
C PRO A 229 3.86 4.74 -6.00
N SER A 230 3.08 3.80 -5.46
CA SER A 230 2.19 2.95 -6.23
C SER A 230 1.19 3.78 -7.04
N ARG A 231 1.03 3.49 -8.32
CA ARG A 231 -0.03 4.04 -9.18
C ARG A 231 -1.41 3.49 -8.83
N PHE A 232 -1.42 2.28 -8.29
CA PHE A 232 -2.63 1.56 -7.95
C PHE A 232 -2.39 0.71 -6.70
N GLU A 233 -3.08 1.04 -5.62
CA GLU A 233 -2.94 0.40 -4.32
C GLU A 233 -4.30 0.31 -3.61
N PRO A 234 -5.11 -0.72 -3.90
CA PRO A 234 -6.46 -0.88 -3.37
C PRO A 234 -6.55 -0.70 -1.84
N CYS A 235 -5.59 -1.28 -1.11
CA CYS A 235 -5.41 -1.09 0.32
C CYS A 235 -4.01 -0.57 0.65
N GLY A 236 -2.99 -1.33 0.24
CA GLY A 236 -1.63 -1.16 0.73
C GLY A 236 -1.53 -1.63 2.19
N LEU A 237 -0.52 -2.44 2.51
CA LEU A 237 -0.24 -2.84 3.88
C LEU A 237 1.05 -2.19 4.41
N ASN A 238 1.97 -1.84 3.51
CA ASN A 238 3.27 -1.27 3.85
C ASN A 238 3.16 0.01 4.69
N GLN A 239 2.15 0.83 4.47
CA GLN A 239 1.94 2.05 5.25
C GLN A 239 1.47 1.76 6.67
N LEU A 240 0.68 0.70 6.86
CA LEU A 240 0.30 0.23 8.19
C LEU A 240 1.52 -0.35 8.91
N TYR A 241 2.33 -1.16 8.22
CA TYR A 241 3.60 -1.64 8.76
C TYR A 241 4.57 -0.50 9.10
N ALA A 242 4.69 0.49 8.23
CA ALA A 242 5.53 1.66 8.48
C ALA A 242 5.12 2.38 9.77
N MET A 243 3.83 2.73 9.88
CA MET A 243 3.28 3.40 11.06
C MET A 243 3.47 2.57 12.34
N MET A 244 3.19 1.26 12.30
CA MET A 244 3.37 0.35 13.44
C MET A 244 4.82 0.30 13.94
N TYR A 245 5.81 0.51 13.06
CA TYR A 245 7.23 0.49 13.38
C TYR A 245 7.83 1.89 13.61
N GLY A 246 7.00 2.94 13.62
CA GLY A 246 7.46 4.33 13.72
C GLY A 246 8.30 4.78 12.53
N THR A 247 8.11 4.16 11.36
CA THR A 247 8.68 4.57 10.07
C THR A 247 7.67 5.46 9.38
N VAL A 248 8.09 6.63 8.90
CA VAL A 248 7.14 7.59 8.33
C VAL A 248 6.86 7.25 6.87
N PRO A 249 5.59 7.00 6.49
CA PRO A 249 5.24 6.72 5.10
C PRO A 249 5.30 7.99 4.23
N VAL A 250 5.84 7.84 3.02
CA VAL A 250 5.72 8.79 1.91
C VAL A 250 5.01 8.08 0.77
N VAL A 251 3.79 8.50 0.43
CA VAL A 251 2.88 7.71 -0.42
C VAL A 251 2.30 8.52 -1.58
N HIS A 252 1.98 7.84 -2.68
CA HIS A 252 1.06 8.38 -3.67
C HIS A 252 -0.38 8.30 -3.10
N ALA A 253 -1.15 9.38 -3.21
CA ALA A 253 -2.49 9.51 -2.63
C ALA A 253 -3.58 8.76 -3.43
N VAL A 254 -3.42 7.43 -3.54
CA VAL A 254 -4.35 6.51 -4.23
C VAL A 254 -4.87 5.41 -3.31
N GLY A 255 -6.04 4.90 -3.63
CA GLY A 255 -6.71 3.77 -2.97
C GLY A 255 -6.63 3.87 -1.46
N GLY A 256 -6.14 2.81 -0.81
CA GLY A 256 -6.05 2.76 0.64
C GLY A 256 -4.94 3.62 1.23
N LEU A 257 -3.92 3.99 0.45
CA LEU A 257 -2.86 4.90 0.91
C LEU A 257 -3.44 6.29 1.23
N ARG A 258 -4.39 6.76 0.41
CA ARG A 258 -5.09 8.03 0.63
C ARG A 258 -5.87 8.05 1.94
N ASP A 259 -6.51 6.93 2.29
CA ASP A 259 -7.32 6.84 3.49
C ASP A 259 -6.49 6.68 4.77
N THR A 260 -5.35 6.00 4.66
CA THR A 260 -4.55 5.57 5.81
C THR A 260 -3.41 6.52 6.14
N VAL A 261 -2.98 7.36 5.21
CA VAL A 261 -1.91 8.34 5.42
C VAL A 261 -2.43 9.76 5.18
N PRO A 262 -3.08 10.37 6.18
CA PRO A 262 -3.38 11.80 6.13
C PRO A 262 -2.06 12.60 6.04
N PRO A 263 -1.96 13.58 5.12
CA PRO A 263 -0.75 14.36 4.95
C PRO A 263 -0.42 15.15 6.22
N PHE A 264 0.87 15.28 6.50
CA PHE A 264 1.37 16.04 7.63
C PHE A 264 1.07 17.54 7.48
N ASP A 265 0.38 18.09 8.48
CA ASP A 265 0.15 19.52 8.64
C ASP A 265 1.03 20.06 9.79
N PRO A 266 2.08 20.86 9.49
CA PRO A 266 2.97 21.39 10.51
C PRO A 266 2.33 22.46 11.40
N HIS A 267 1.20 23.07 10.97
CA HIS A 267 0.53 24.08 11.80
C HIS A 267 -0.30 23.44 12.92
N GLY A 268 -1.03 22.37 12.58
CA GLY A 268 -1.81 21.59 13.54
C GLY A 268 -1.03 20.48 14.24
N GLU A 269 0.17 20.13 13.77
CA GLU A 269 0.89 18.91 14.17
C GLU A 269 0.02 17.65 14.00
N LEU A 270 -0.67 17.59 12.87
CA LEU A 270 -1.59 16.51 12.49
C LEU A 270 -1.06 15.72 11.30
N GLY A 271 -1.62 14.54 11.07
CA GLY A 271 -1.25 13.67 9.96
C GLY A 271 -0.21 12.62 10.34
N LEU A 272 0.01 11.68 9.41
CA LEU A 272 0.74 10.44 9.63
C LEU A 272 1.90 10.23 8.65
N GLY A 273 2.07 11.11 7.65
CA GLY A 273 3.15 11.02 6.69
C GLY A 273 3.03 12.08 5.60
N TRP A 274 3.76 11.88 4.49
CA TRP A 274 3.65 12.77 3.32
C TRP A 274 2.95 12.07 2.19
N THR A 275 2.18 12.86 1.44
CA THR A 275 1.48 12.37 0.26
C THR A 275 1.82 13.22 -0.95
N PHE A 276 1.68 12.62 -2.12
CA PHE A 276 1.71 13.35 -3.39
C PHE A 276 0.53 12.91 -4.26
N ASP A 277 0.03 13.83 -5.09
CA ASP A 277 -1.28 13.73 -5.73
C ASP A 277 -1.26 13.09 -7.12
N ARG A 278 -0.09 13.02 -7.76
CA ARG A 278 0.08 12.42 -9.09
C ARG A 278 1.32 11.54 -9.15
N ALA A 279 1.20 10.42 -9.86
CA ALA A 279 2.27 9.48 -10.13
C ALA A 279 3.33 10.04 -11.10
N GLU A 280 4.01 11.10 -10.67
CA GLU A 280 5.03 11.85 -11.41
C GLU A 280 6.27 12.01 -10.51
N ALA A 281 7.47 11.83 -11.07
CA ALA A 281 8.72 11.87 -10.29
C ALA A 281 8.92 13.21 -9.58
N GLN A 282 8.52 14.33 -10.21
CA GLN A 282 8.65 15.66 -9.60
C GLN A 282 7.76 15.83 -8.36
N ARG A 283 6.58 15.20 -8.34
CA ARG A 283 5.66 15.24 -7.19
C ARG A 283 6.20 14.41 -6.03
N LEU A 284 6.77 13.25 -6.34
CA LEU A 284 7.50 12.42 -5.39
C LEU A 284 8.68 13.18 -4.78
N ILE A 285 9.50 13.83 -5.62
CA ILE A 285 10.64 14.66 -5.18
C ILE A 285 10.17 15.76 -4.23
N TYR A 286 9.07 16.45 -4.54
CA TYR A 286 8.54 17.52 -3.69
C TYR A 286 8.09 17.01 -2.32
N ALA A 287 7.30 15.93 -2.28
CA ALA A 287 6.86 15.32 -1.03
C ALA A 287 8.04 14.80 -0.20
N LEU A 288 8.99 14.13 -0.84
CA LEU A 288 10.18 13.62 -0.18
C LEU A 288 11.10 14.75 0.30
N GLY A 289 11.23 15.84 -0.46
CA GLY A 289 11.99 17.03 -0.05
C GLY A 289 11.46 17.65 1.24
N ASN A 290 10.13 17.81 1.35
CA ASN A 290 9.49 18.29 2.58
C ASN A 290 9.67 17.30 3.74
N CYS A 291 9.53 16.01 3.48
CA CYS A 291 9.78 14.96 4.46
C CYS A 291 11.22 15.01 5.01
N LEU A 292 12.22 15.13 4.13
CA LEU A 292 13.63 15.24 4.49
C LEU A 292 13.93 16.54 5.25
N LEU A 293 13.28 17.65 4.89
CA LEU A 293 13.39 18.91 5.64
C LEU A 293 12.89 18.75 7.08
N THR A 294 11.70 18.16 7.26
CA THR A 294 11.16 17.86 8.60
C THR A 294 12.07 16.93 9.39
N TYR A 295 12.60 15.88 8.75
CA TYR A 295 13.54 14.96 9.37
C TYR A 295 14.79 15.68 9.89
N ARG A 296 15.36 16.61 9.13
CA ARG A 296 16.62 17.27 9.45
C ARG A 296 16.44 18.40 10.46
N GLU A 297 15.50 19.29 10.20
CA GLU A 297 15.38 20.57 10.91
C GLU A 297 14.32 20.56 12.03
N TYR A 298 13.34 19.65 11.98
CA TYR A 298 12.16 19.68 12.86
C TYR A 298 11.99 18.36 13.64
N LYS A 299 13.00 18.01 14.45
CA LYS A 299 13.05 16.73 15.20
C LYS A 299 11.83 16.47 16.09
N LYS A 300 11.30 17.49 16.76
CA LYS A 300 10.09 17.35 17.60
C LYS A 300 8.86 16.97 16.78
N SER A 301 8.65 17.61 15.63
CA SER A 301 7.55 17.28 14.72
C SER A 301 7.71 15.88 14.13
N TRP A 302 8.96 15.48 13.83
CA TRP A 302 9.27 14.12 13.38
C TRP A 302 8.93 13.06 14.43
N GLU A 303 9.36 13.25 15.68
CA GLU A 303 8.99 12.37 16.79
C GLU A 303 7.47 12.31 16.98
N GLY A 304 6.78 13.44 16.86
CA GLY A 304 5.32 13.51 16.87
C GLY A 304 4.68 12.66 15.78
N LEU A 305 5.18 12.73 14.54
CA LEU A 305 4.74 11.89 13.42
C LEU A 305 4.91 10.40 13.72
N GLN A 306 6.08 9.99 14.19
CA GLN A 306 6.36 8.59 14.52
C GLN A 306 5.41 8.08 15.60
N ARG A 307 5.23 8.86 16.68
CA ARG A 307 4.34 8.49 17.78
C ARG A 307 2.88 8.41 17.34
N ARG A 308 2.38 9.39 16.57
CA ARG A 308 1.00 9.36 16.04
C ARG A 308 0.76 8.13 15.18
N GLY A 309 1.72 7.75 14.33
CA GLY A 309 1.65 6.52 13.53
C GLY A 309 1.56 5.26 14.41
N MET A 310 2.44 5.12 15.39
CA MET A 310 2.48 3.95 16.28
C MET A 310 1.27 3.85 17.22
N MET A 311 0.57 4.96 17.49
CA MET A 311 -0.64 4.98 18.33
C MET A 311 -1.91 4.60 17.57
N GLN A 312 -1.86 4.46 16.25
CA GLN A 312 -3.05 4.06 15.49
C GLN A 312 -3.45 2.63 15.83
N ASP A 313 -4.76 2.38 15.95
CA ASP A 313 -5.27 1.01 15.95
C ASP A 313 -5.29 0.50 14.50
N LEU A 314 -4.31 -0.34 14.19
CA LEU A 314 -4.12 -0.95 12.87
C LEU A 314 -4.51 -2.43 12.87
N SER A 315 -5.17 -2.90 13.94
CA SER A 315 -5.56 -4.30 14.09
C SER A 315 -6.72 -4.69 13.18
N TRP A 316 -6.91 -6.00 13.01
CA TRP A 316 -8.09 -6.53 12.33
C TRP A 316 -9.39 -6.34 13.11
N ASP A 317 -9.35 -6.14 14.42
CA ASP A 317 -10.55 -6.08 15.26
C ASP A 317 -11.45 -4.91 14.81
N HIS A 318 -10.87 -3.73 14.60
CA HIS A 318 -11.60 -2.57 14.11
C HIS A 318 -12.15 -2.75 12.69
N ALA A 319 -11.40 -3.44 11.81
CA ALA A 319 -11.90 -3.76 10.48
C ALA A 319 -13.05 -4.77 10.54
N ALA A 320 -12.94 -5.79 11.39
CA ALA A 320 -13.92 -6.85 11.57
C ALA A 320 -15.27 -6.29 12.03
N GLU A 321 -15.29 -5.34 12.98
CA GLU A 321 -16.52 -4.65 13.39
C GLU A 321 -17.25 -4.00 12.20
N LYS A 322 -16.51 -3.38 11.27
CA LYS A 322 -17.10 -2.80 10.06
C LYS A 322 -17.65 -3.87 9.11
N TYR A 323 -16.93 -4.99 8.95
CA TYR A 323 -17.41 -6.12 8.17
C TYR A 323 -18.70 -6.73 8.76
N GLU A 324 -18.76 -6.87 10.09
CA GLU A 324 -19.96 -7.31 10.81
C GLU A 324 -21.15 -6.40 10.54
N GLY A 325 -20.94 -5.08 10.56
CA GLY A 325 -21.97 -4.11 10.18
C GLY A 325 -22.53 -4.36 8.78
N VAL A 326 -21.68 -4.69 7.79
CA VAL A 326 -22.13 -5.02 6.43
C VAL A 326 -22.88 -6.36 6.39
N LEU A 327 -22.42 -7.38 7.11
CA LEU A 327 -23.09 -8.69 7.22
C LEU A 327 -24.50 -8.54 7.81
N VAL A 328 -24.63 -7.78 8.89
CA VAL A 328 -25.92 -7.47 9.51
C VAL A 328 -26.81 -6.70 8.54
N ALA A 329 -26.26 -5.70 7.84
CA ALA A 329 -27.02 -4.91 6.89
C ALA A 329 -27.45 -5.71 5.64
N ALA A 330 -26.71 -6.76 5.25
CA ALA A 330 -27.12 -7.70 4.20
C ALA A 330 -28.30 -8.58 4.65
N LYS A 331 -28.36 -8.94 5.94
CA LYS A 331 -29.44 -9.76 6.49
C LYS A 331 -30.82 -9.08 6.43
N TYR A 332 -30.86 -7.75 6.63
CA TYR A 332 -32.11 -7.01 6.83
C TYR A 332 -32.55 -6.13 5.64
N GLN A 333 -31.72 -5.95 4.62
CA GLN A 333 -32.13 -5.31 3.37
C GLN A 333 -32.55 -6.40 2.37
N TRP A 334 -33.78 -6.29 1.87
CA TRP A 334 -34.41 -7.15 0.87
C TRP A 334 -34.86 -6.27 -0.29
#